data_AF-A0A5D3WHW5-F1
#
_entry.id   AF-A0A5D3WHW5-F1
#
_cell.length_a   1.000
_cell.length_b   1.000
_cell.length_c   1.000
_cell.angle_alpha   90.00
_cell.angle_beta   90.00
_cell.angle_gamma   90.00
#
_symmetry.space_group_name_H-M   'P 1'
#
loop_
_entity.id
_entity.type
_entity.pdbx_description
1 polymer ?
#
loop_
_entity_poly.entity_id
_entity_poly.type
_entity_poly.pdbx_seq_one_letter_code
_entity_poly.pdbx_strand_id
1 'polypeptide(L)' 'MKRDGLSYHALRHTCGALLYQATRDIRAAQETLGHSNISTSAGYAHIVERGQARYTWQIPVELKK' A
#
# COMPACT_ATOMS: atom_id res chain seq x y z
N MET A 1 -8.99 -23.35 -10.21
CA MET A 1 -8.47 -22.03 -10.63
C MET A 1 -7.68 -21.40 -9.49
N LYS A 2 -6.42 -21.84 -9.28
CA LYS A 2 -5.45 -21.17 -8.40
C LYS A 2 -4.32 -20.73 -9.31
N ARG A 3 -4.22 -19.43 -9.60
CA ARG A 3 -3.07 -18.86 -10.31
C ARG A 3 -2.09 -18.43 -9.23
N ASP A 4 -0.92 -19.06 -9.17
CA ASP A 4 0.16 -18.63 -8.29
C ASP A 4 0.48 -17.15 -8.60
N GLY A 5 0.17 -16.27 -7.64
CA GLY A 5 0.36 -14.82 -7.77
C GLY A 5 -0.90 -13.97 -7.64
N LEU A 6 -2.10 -14.51 -7.90
CA LEU A 6 -3.36 -13.81 -7.58
C LEU A 6 -3.81 -14.20 -6.18
N SER A 7 -3.03 -13.77 -5.18
CA SER A 7 -3.33 -14.03 -3.77
C SER A 7 -4.64 -13.35 -3.38
N TYR A 8 -5.49 -14.03 -2.59
CA TYR A 8 -6.67 -13.45 -1.94
C TYR A 8 -6.36 -12.16 -1.15
N HIS A 9 -5.07 -11.90 -0.87
CA HIS A 9 -4.59 -10.73 -0.16
C HIS A 9 -4.15 -9.56 -1.04
N ALA A 10 -4.14 -9.69 -2.37
CA ALA A 10 -3.69 -8.61 -3.26
C ALA A 10 -4.51 -7.32 -3.05
N LEU A 11 -5.84 -7.44 -3.06
CA LEU A 11 -6.74 -6.31 -2.78
C LEU A 11 -6.58 -5.77 -1.36
N ARG A 12 -6.36 -6.66 -0.38
CA ARG A 12 -6.11 -6.28 1.03
C ARG A 12 -4.83 -5.45 1.17
N HIS A 13 -3.77 -5.83 0.46
CA HIS A 13 -2.51 -5.08 0.43
C HIS A 13 -2.66 -3.74 -0.27
N THR A 14 -3.38 -3.70 -1.40
CA THR A 14 -3.69 -2.45 -2.09
C THR A 14 -4.48 -1.51 -1.18
N CYS A 15 -5.52 -2.02 -0.50
CA CYS A 15 -6.31 -1.26 0.46
C CYS A 15 -5.44 -0.70 1.60
N GLY A 16 -4.61 -1.54 2.24
CA GLY A 16 -3.73 -1.09 3.33
C GLY A 16 -2.70 -0.05 2.92
N ALA A 17 -2.09 -0.21 1.74
CA ALA A 17 -1.13 0.75 1.20
C ALA A 17 -1.78 2.10 0.88
N LEU A 18 -2.96 2.11 0.24
CA LEU A 18 -3.70 3.33 -0.08
C LEU A 18 -4.21 4.05 1.18
N LEU A 19 -4.71 3.28 2.16
CA LEU A 19 -5.19 3.83 3.42
C LEU A 19 -4.07 4.52 4.20
N TYR A 20 -2.90 3.88 4.30
CA TYR A 20 -1.73 4.50 4.91
C TYR A 20 -1.22 5.70 4.10
N GLN A 21 -1.25 5.65 2.77
CA GLN A 21 -0.84 6.76 1.92
C GLN A 21 -1.71 8.01 2.15
N ALA A 22 -3.02 7.84 2.33
CA ALA A 22 -3.95 8.93 2.56
C ALA A 22 -3.92 9.46 4.00
N THR A 23 -3.80 8.58 4.99
CA THR A 23 -3.95 8.95 6.41
C THR A 23 -2.61 9.19 7.12
N ARG A 24 -1.52 8.59 6.64
CA ARG A 24 -0.22 8.47 7.32
C ARG A 24 -0.31 7.84 8.72
N ASP A 25 -1.41 7.17 9.05
CA ASP A 25 -1.62 6.51 10.33
C ASP A 25 -1.63 4.99 10.16
N ILE A 26 -0.66 4.33 10.78
CA ILE A 26 -0.52 2.87 10.73
C ILE A 26 -1.59 2.15 11.55
N ARG A 27 -2.12 2.78 12.62
CA ARG A 27 -3.19 2.22 13.45
C ARG A 27 -4.51 2.22 12.69
N ALA A 28 -4.81 3.29 11.96
CA ALA A 28 -5.98 3.34 11.08
C ALA A 28 -5.97 2.19 10.06
N ALA A 29 -4.81 1.89 9.46
CA ALA A 29 -4.66 0.75 8.55
C ALA A 29 -4.77 -0.61 9.25
N GLN A 30 -4.25 -0.74 10.47
CA GLN A 30 -4.36 -1.96 11.27
C GLN A 30 -5.81 -2.26 11.68
N GLU A 31 -6.52 -1.27 12.21
CA GLU A 31 -7.91 -1.40 12.68
C GLU A 31 -8.85 -1.71 11.52
N THR A 32 -8.73 -0.95 10.42
CA THR A 32 -9.58 -1.13 9.23
C THR A 32 -9.43 -2.53 8.62
N LEU A 33 -8.21 -3.08 8.62
CA LEU A 33 -7.97 -4.43 8.11
C LEU A 33 -8.19 -5.51 9.18
N GLY A 34 -8.32 -5.16 10.46
CA GLY A 34 -8.42 -6.13 11.56
C GLY A 34 -7.14 -6.94 11.75
N HIS A 35 -5.96 -6.31 11.63
CA HIS A 35 -4.70 -6.99 11.98
C HIS A 35 -4.56 -7.10 13.49
N SER A 36 -4.35 -8.32 13.99
CA SER A 36 -4.07 -8.60 15.40
C SER A 36 -2.68 -8.13 15.83
N ASN A 37 -1.74 -8.02 14.88
CA ASN A 37 -0.39 -7.54 15.12
C ASN A 37 -0.09 -6.31 14.24
N ILE A 38 0.34 -5.23 14.88
CA ILE A 38 0.72 -3.99 14.20
C ILE A 38 1.88 -4.18 13.22
N SER A 39 2.78 -5.14 13.48
CA SER A 39 3.90 -5.46 12.60
C SER A 39 3.45 -5.93 11.21
N THR A 40 2.25 -6.50 11.08
CA THR A 40 1.66 -6.88 9.79
C THR A 40 1.26 -5.67 8.96
N SER A 41 0.85 -4.57 9.60
CA SER A 41 0.56 -3.30 8.93
C SER A 41 1.81 -2.47 8.65
N ALA A 42 2.83 -2.56 9.50
CA ALA A 42 4.06 -1.75 9.42
C ALA A 42 4.75 -1.80 8.05
N GLY A 43 4.60 -2.90 7.30
CA GLY A 43 5.11 -3.02 5.94
C GLY A 43 4.57 -1.95 4.96
N TYR A 44 3.35 -1.44 5.18
CA TYR A 44 2.77 -0.38 4.33
C TYR A 44 3.54 0.94 4.42
N ALA A 45 4.14 1.24 5.59
CA ALA A 45 4.92 2.44 5.78
C ALA A 45 6.14 2.48 4.86
N HIS A 46 6.93 1.41 4.89
CA HIS A 46 8.13 1.27 4.07
C HIS A 46 7.86 1.39 2.57
N ILE A 47 6.76 0.80 2.09
CA ILE A 47 6.43 0.78 0.65
C ILE A 47 6.02 2.18 0.18
N VAL A 48 5.22 2.90 0.97
CA VAL A 48 4.79 4.26 0.62
C VAL A 48 5.96 5.23 0.65
N GLU A 49 6.82 5.16 1.67
CA GLU A 49 8.02 6.00 1.76
C GLU A 49 8.99 5.76 0.61
N ARG A 50 9.26 4.48 0.30
CA ARG A 50 10.06 4.11 -0.87
C ARG A 50 9.43 4.65 -2.14
N GLY A 51 8.10 4.59 -2.26
CA GLY A 51 7.35 5.16 -3.37
C GLY A 51 7.65 6.63 -3.55
N GLN A 52 7.48 7.44 -2.50
CA GLN A 52 7.69 8.90 -2.50
C GLN A 52 9.15 9.29 -2.82
N ALA A 53 10.13 8.49 -2.39
CA ALA A 53 11.54 8.74 -2.67
C ALA A 53 11.93 8.51 -4.14
N ARG A 54 11.05 7.98 -4.99
CA ARG A 54 11.36 7.73 -6.40
C ARG A 54 11.28 9.02 -7.21
N TYR A 55 12.37 9.33 -7.92
CA TYR A 55 12.42 10.39 -8.92
C TYR A 55 11.37 10.24 -10.04
N THR A 56 10.83 9.04 -10.24
CA THR A 56 9.76 8.78 -11.23
C THR A 56 8.51 9.63 -11.01
N TRP A 57 8.21 10.06 -9.78
CA TRP A 57 7.10 10.97 -9.51
C TRP A 57 7.31 12.38 -10.05
N GLN A 58 8.56 12.77 -10.27
CA GLN A 58 8.94 14.09 -10.76
C GLN A 58 9.03 14.13 -12.29
N ILE A 59 8.96 12.97 -12.96
CA ILE A 59 8.98 12.89 -14.41
C ILE A 59 7.64 13.42 -14.92
N PRO A 60 7.62 14.52 -15.72
CA PRO A 60 6.40 14.99 -16.35
C PRO A 60 6.03 14.03 -17.48
N VAL A 61 5.28 12.98 -17.15
CA VAL A 61 4.71 12.08 -18.15
C VAL A 61 3.47 12.74 -18.72
N GLU A 62 3.52 13.19 -19.97
CA GLU A 62 2.31 13.55 -20.70
C GLU A 62 1.49 12.29 -20.98
N LEU A 63 0.45 12.06 -20.18
CA LEU A 63 -0.53 11.03 -20.47
C LEU A 63 -1.41 11.52 -21.63
N LYS A 64 -1.15 11.02 -22.84
CA LYS A 64 -2.08 11.20 -23.97
C LYS A 64 -3.41 10.56 -23.58
N LYS A 65 -4.45 11.39 -23.46
CA LYS A 65 -5.84 10.98 -23.23
C LYS A 65 -6.39 10.26 -24.45
#